data_AF-A0A8H5KUL4-F1
#
_entry.id   AF-A0A8H5KUL4-F1
#
_cell.length_a   1.000
_cell.length_b   1.000
_cell.length_c   1.000
_cell.angle_alpha   90.00
_cell.angle_beta   90.00
_cell.angle_gamma   90.00
#
_symmetry.space_group_name_H-M   'P 1'
#
loop_
_entity.id
_entity.type
_entity.pdbx_description
1 polymer ?
#
loop_
_entity_poly.entity_id
_entity_poly.type
_entity_poly.pdbx_seq_one_letter_code
_entity_poly.pdbx_strand_id
1 'polypeptide(L)'
;MAPFESLLVKLAPLPDCPPEDIKITLQDHNFPDFFVFNLDIIDEKLCPRRVVVKDSPVRPSFIRFDNDFLDDLETWTAFYNPTECFFKPCTSGVQIKQELKTYKLIHTAGLDSKLNLCHLYGVFMDECDFILGLLLTYIDNRGCPLLTKIAPGYPDDPPVALREKWMGQIDAAVSGLHKAVIVWGDVKITNFGGGYTEGWVDKDIAGTMEGDRMGMA
;
A
#
# COMPACT_ATOMS: atom_id res chain seq x y z
N MET A 1 13.23 17.33 30.91
CA MET A 1 11.82 16.90 30.80
C MET A 1 11.42 17.03 29.34
N ALA A 2 10.77 16.01 28.77
CA ALA A 2 10.28 16.08 27.41
C ALA A 2 9.08 17.05 27.40
N PRO A 3 9.13 18.20 26.68
CA PRO A 3 8.12 19.25 26.80
C PRO A 3 6.71 18.76 26.47
N PHE A 4 6.57 17.76 25.58
CA PHE A 4 5.28 17.23 25.13
C PHE A 4 4.73 16.06 25.95
N GLU A 5 5.47 15.53 26.92
CA GLU A 5 5.13 14.29 27.63
C GLU A 5 3.76 14.35 28.33
N SER A 6 3.50 15.43 29.06
CA SER A 6 2.21 15.64 29.75
C SER A 6 1.02 15.82 28.79
N LEU A 7 1.28 16.36 27.58
CA LEU A 7 0.25 16.51 26.54
C LEU A 7 -0.07 15.17 25.89
N LEU A 8 0.94 14.35 25.59
CA LEU A 8 0.76 13.02 25.00
C LEU A 8 -0.01 12.10 25.95
N VAL A 9 0.34 12.07 27.24
CA VAL A 9 -0.36 11.26 28.25
C VAL A 9 -1.83 11.68 28.39
N LYS A 10 -2.15 12.96 28.20
CA LYS A 10 -3.53 13.47 28.26
C LYS A 10 -4.35 13.16 27.02
N LEU A 11 -3.71 13.14 25.84
CA LEU A 11 -4.38 12.99 24.54
C LEU A 11 -4.46 11.54 24.07
N ALA A 12 -3.57 10.69 24.55
CA ALA A 12 -3.56 9.25 24.33
C ALA A 12 -3.48 8.55 25.69
N PRO A 13 -4.59 8.54 26.46
CA PRO A 13 -4.63 7.80 27.72
C PRO A 13 -4.38 6.32 27.45
N LEU A 14 -3.81 5.62 28.44
CA LEU A 14 -3.62 4.17 28.34
C LEU A 14 -4.98 3.51 28.08
N PRO A 15 -5.05 2.60 27.10
CA PRO A 15 -6.29 1.89 26.80
C PRO A 15 -6.72 1.04 28.00
N ASP A 16 -8.04 0.95 28.23
CA ASP A 16 -8.63 0.17 29.32
C ASP A 16 -8.50 -1.35 29.09
N CYS A 17 -8.06 -1.77 27.90
CA CYS A 17 -7.83 -3.15 27.52
C CYS A 17 -6.33 -3.46 27.34
N PRO A 18 -5.93 -4.74 27.44
CA PRO A 18 -4.59 -5.18 27.07
C PRO A 18 -4.23 -4.71 25.65
N PRO A 19 -2.95 -4.37 25.38
CA PRO A 19 -2.52 -3.94 24.04
C PRO A 19 -2.89 -4.90 22.91
N GLU A 20 -2.99 -6.18 23.23
CA GLU A 20 -3.33 -7.30 22.34
C GLU A 20 -4.78 -7.25 21.84
N ASP A 21 -5.66 -6.58 22.60
CA ASP A 21 -7.10 -6.47 22.33
C ASP A 21 -7.51 -5.12 21.73
N ILE A 22 -6.54 -4.22 21.49
CA ILE A 22 -6.80 -2.93 20.86
C ILE A 22 -7.19 -3.15 19.40
N LYS A 23 -8.45 -2.90 19.08
CA LYS A 23 -8.93 -2.86 17.69
C LYS A 23 -8.88 -1.44 17.17
N ILE A 24 -7.86 -1.12 16.39
CA ILE A 24 -7.80 0.14 15.62
C ILE A 24 -8.60 -0.07 14.33
N THR A 25 -9.60 0.78 14.07
CA THR A 25 -10.36 0.70 12.82
C THR A 25 -9.63 1.43 11.69
N LEU A 26 -9.96 1.10 10.44
CA LEU A 26 -9.42 1.81 9.28
C LEU A 26 -9.83 3.30 9.28
N GLN A 27 -10.99 3.63 9.86
CA GLN A 27 -11.42 5.01 10.08
C GLN A 27 -10.46 5.75 11.02
N ASP A 28 -10.06 5.10 12.13
CA ASP A 28 -9.10 5.67 13.09
C ASP A 28 -7.70 5.88 12.46
N HIS A 29 -7.35 5.05 11.47
CA HIS A 29 -6.07 5.16 10.77
C HIS A 29 -6.07 6.19 9.63
N ASN A 30 -7.16 6.27 8.87
CA ASN A 30 -7.30 7.15 7.72
C ASN A 30 -7.74 8.57 8.10
N PHE A 31 -8.47 8.72 9.21
CA PHE A 31 -8.87 9.98 9.79
C PHE A 31 -8.44 10.05 11.26
N PRO A 32 -7.12 9.98 11.54
CA PRO A 32 -6.66 10.07 12.90
C PRO A 32 -7.02 11.45 13.45
N ASP A 33 -7.48 11.49 14.70
CA ASP A 33 -7.53 12.74 15.43
C ASP A 33 -6.11 13.32 15.48
N PHE A 34 -5.90 14.42 14.75
CA PHE A 34 -4.61 15.07 14.67
C PHE A 34 -4.59 16.32 15.57
N PHE A 35 -3.44 16.54 16.19
CA PHE A 35 -3.20 17.69 17.04
C PHE A 35 -1.93 18.39 16.57
N VAL A 36 -2.05 19.68 16.26
CA VAL A 36 -0.90 20.50 15.90
C VAL A 36 -0.42 21.26 17.13
N PHE A 37 0.88 21.22 17.38
CA PHE A 37 1.51 21.96 18.46
C PHE A 37 2.64 22.82 17.93
N ASN A 38 2.76 24.03 18.48
CA ASN A 38 3.96 24.85 18.36
C ASN A 38 4.76 24.71 19.66
N LEU A 39 6.08 24.82 19.56
CA LEU A 39 6.96 24.90 20.71
C LEU A 39 7.47 26.34 20.84
N ASP A 40 6.92 27.08 21.79
CA ASP A 40 7.31 28.46 22.05
C ASP A 40 8.44 28.46 23.10
N ILE A 41 9.37 29.42 23.02
CA ILE A 41 10.39 29.64 24.07
C ILE A 41 10.00 30.90 24.83
N ILE A 42 9.63 30.74 26.11
CA ILE A 42 9.23 31.83 26.99
C ILE A 42 10.14 31.77 28.22
N ASP A 43 10.88 32.84 28.50
CA ASP A 43 11.82 32.92 29.63
C ASP A 43 12.81 31.73 29.66
N GLU A 44 13.41 31.43 28.51
CA GLU A 44 14.34 30.30 28.30
C GLU A 44 13.73 28.90 28.55
N LYS A 45 12.41 28.80 28.72
CA LYS A 45 11.69 27.54 28.90
C LYS A 45 10.93 27.14 27.64
N LEU A 46 11.01 25.86 27.30
CA LEU A 46 10.25 25.24 26.22
C LEU A 46 8.79 25.04 26.64
N CYS A 47 7.88 25.78 26.00
CA CYS A 47 6.45 25.82 26.32
C CYS A 47 5.65 25.34 25.10
N PRO A 48 5.15 24.08 25.08
CA PRO A 48 4.32 23.60 23.99
C PRO A 48 2.93 24.24 24.06
N ARG A 49 2.41 24.65 22.89
CA ARG A 49 1.08 25.26 22.74
C ARG A 49 0.32 24.58 21.62
N ARG A 50 -0.91 24.12 21.91
CA ARG A 50 -1.81 23.55 20.90
C ARG A 50 -2.29 24.64 19.95
N VAL A 51 -2.23 24.35 18.65
CA VAL A 51 -2.79 25.16 17.58
C VAL A 51 -4.08 24.50 17.09
N VAL A 52 -5.16 25.28 17.06
CA VAL A 52 -6.42 24.82 16.47
C VAL A 52 -6.33 25.02 14.96
N VAL A 53 -6.21 23.93 14.21
CA VAL A 53 -6.17 23.95 12.73
C VAL A 53 -7.49 23.38 12.22
N LYS A 54 -8.07 24.02 11.20
CA LYS A 54 -9.36 23.60 10.62
C LYS A 54 -9.24 22.47 9.60
N ASP A 55 -8.07 22.32 8.97
CA ASP A 55 -7.85 21.39 7.86
C ASP A 55 -6.77 20.36 8.20
N SER A 56 -6.94 19.13 7.70
CA SER A 56 -6.00 18.02 7.88
C SER A 56 -4.64 18.31 7.19
N PRO A 57 -3.50 17.93 7.81
CA PRO A 57 -2.19 18.00 7.16
C PRO A 57 -2.03 16.96 6.03
N VAL A 58 -2.89 15.94 5.95
CA VAL A 58 -2.92 14.98 4.85
C VAL A 58 -3.60 15.62 3.65
N ARG A 59 -2.87 15.80 2.53
CA ARG A 59 -3.38 16.47 1.33
C ARG A 59 -3.46 15.50 0.15
N PRO A 60 -4.60 15.39 -0.54
CA PRO A 60 -4.77 14.55 -1.72
C PRO A 60 -3.95 15.06 -2.91
N SER A 61 -3.66 14.17 -3.87
CA SER A 61 -2.90 14.51 -5.08
C SER A 61 -3.75 15.29 -6.09
N PHE A 62 -3.17 16.33 -6.69
CA PHE A 62 -3.86 17.37 -7.47
C PHE A 62 -4.13 17.02 -8.96
N ILE A 63 -4.42 15.77 -9.32
CA ILE A 63 -4.59 15.37 -10.73
C ILE A 63 -5.99 14.81 -10.98
N ARG A 64 -6.67 15.36 -11.99
CA ARG A 64 -8.03 14.96 -12.42
C ARG A 64 -7.96 14.04 -13.65
N PHE A 65 -8.84 13.04 -13.72
CA PHE A 65 -9.03 12.18 -14.90
C PHE A 65 -10.38 12.45 -15.57
N ASP A 66 -10.45 12.21 -16.87
CA ASP A 66 -11.65 12.41 -17.67
C ASP A 66 -12.66 11.26 -17.52
N ASN A 67 -13.91 11.53 -17.89
CA ASN A 67 -15.02 10.60 -17.72
C ASN A 67 -14.88 9.36 -18.60
N ASP A 68 -14.30 9.49 -19.80
CA ASP A 68 -14.08 8.34 -20.70
C ASP A 68 -13.16 7.30 -20.03
N PHE A 69 -12.18 7.76 -19.24
CA PHE A 69 -11.33 6.88 -18.43
C PHE A 69 -12.10 6.20 -17.30
N LEU A 70 -13.02 6.90 -16.62
CA LEU A 70 -13.81 6.35 -15.51
C LEU A 70 -14.86 5.35 -15.99
N ASP A 71 -15.53 5.64 -17.10
CA ASP A 71 -16.54 4.76 -17.70
C ASP A 71 -15.90 3.46 -18.19
N ASP A 72 -14.72 3.56 -18.83
CA ASP A 72 -13.94 2.38 -19.20
C ASP A 72 -13.53 1.56 -17.95
N LEU A 73 -13.12 2.22 -16.86
CA LEU A 73 -12.73 1.58 -15.61
C LEU A 73 -13.87 0.77 -14.98
N GLU A 74 -15.11 1.25 -15.08
CA GLU A 74 -16.29 0.55 -14.55
C GLU A 74 -16.65 -0.71 -15.36
N THR A 75 -16.19 -0.84 -16.61
CA THR A 75 -16.45 -2.05 -17.41
C THR A 75 -15.66 -3.29 -16.98
N TRP A 76 -14.55 -3.11 -16.25
CA TRP A 76 -13.67 -4.19 -15.83
C TRP A 76 -13.27 -4.11 -14.35
N THR A 77 -13.87 -3.19 -13.58
CA THR A 77 -13.74 -3.08 -12.12
C THR A 77 -15.10 -2.83 -11.47
N ALA A 78 -15.24 -3.03 -10.16
CA ALA A 78 -16.45 -2.67 -9.43
C ALA A 78 -16.11 -1.80 -8.21
N PHE A 79 -17.05 -1.02 -7.69
CA PHE A 79 -16.82 -0.20 -6.49
C PHE A 79 -17.18 -1.00 -5.23
N TYR A 80 -16.28 -1.05 -4.24
CA TYR A 80 -16.44 -1.91 -3.06
C TYR A 80 -16.46 -1.13 -1.75
N ASN A 81 -17.07 -1.75 -0.74
CA ASN A 81 -17.08 -1.28 0.64
C ASN A 81 -15.76 -1.64 1.34
N PRO A 82 -15.10 -0.72 2.08
CA PRO A 82 -13.75 -0.89 2.63
C PRO A 82 -13.54 -2.00 3.70
N THR A 83 -14.56 -2.76 4.10
CA THR A 83 -14.45 -3.78 5.18
C THR A 83 -13.89 -5.15 4.76
N GLU A 84 -13.71 -5.41 3.47
CA GLU A 84 -13.25 -6.71 2.95
C GLU A 84 -12.00 -6.62 2.04
N CYS A 85 -11.44 -5.42 1.89
CA CYS A 85 -10.40 -5.12 0.91
C CYS A 85 -9.17 -4.49 1.56
N PHE A 86 -7.99 -4.74 1.01
CA PHE A 86 -6.80 -3.95 1.31
C PHE A 86 -6.88 -2.62 0.54
N PHE A 87 -6.97 -1.50 1.27
CA PHE A 87 -6.90 -0.18 0.68
C PHE A 87 -5.44 0.22 0.43
N LYS A 88 -5.07 0.37 -0.84
CA LYS A 88 -3.78 0.90 -1.26
C LYS A 88 -3.93 2.38 -1.62
N PRO A 89 -3.45 3.33 -0.79
CA PRO A 89 -3.61 4.75 -1.07
C PRO A 89 -2.85 5.16 -2.34
N CYS A 90 -3.44 6.08 -3.10
CA CYS A 90 -2.82 6.68 -4.27
C CYS A 90 -1.82 7.75 -3.83
N THR A 91 -0.54 7.55 -4.13
CA THR A 91 0.53 8.53 -3.87
C THR A 91 0.97 9.28 -5.14
N SER A 92 0.58 8.78 -6.32
CA SER A 92 0.95 9.34 -7.62
C SER A 92 -0.07 8.98 -8.71
N GLY A 93 -0.57 10.01 -9.39
CA GLY A 93 -1.48 9.85 -10.54
C GLY A 93 -0.87 9.11 -11.74
N VAL A 94 0.46 9.11 -11.88
CA VAL A 94 1.13 8.35 -12.96
C VAL A 94 1.18 6.87 -12.61
N GLN A 95 1.55 6.54 -11.36
CA GLN A 95 1.66 5.15 -10.90
C GLN A 95 0.29 4.47 -10.86
N ILE A 96 -0.75 5.16 -10.36
CA ILE A 96 -2.10 4.60 -10.29
C ILE A 96 -2.66 4.27 -11.69
N LYS A 97 -2.41 5.14 -12.68
CA LYS A 97 -2.80 4.86 -14.07
C LYS A 97 -2.10 3.64 -14.62
N GLN A 98 -0.80 3.50 -14.35
CA GLN A 98 -0.03 2.35 -14.81
C GLN A 98 -0.54 1.07 -14.14
N GLU A 99 -0.78 1.11 -12.83
CA GLU A 99 -1.29 -0.02 -12.07
C GLU A 99 -2.67 -0.48 -12.58
N LEU A 100 -3.59 0.47 -12.79
CA LEU A 100 -4.90 0.17 -13.36
C LEU A 100 -4.80 -0.41 -14.77
N LYS A 101 -3.94 0.13 -15.64
CA LYS A 101 -3.70 -0.45 -16.97
C LYS A 101 -3.22 -1.90 -16.89
N THR A 102 -2.31 -2.20 -15.97
CA THR A 102 -1.82 -3.57 -15.76
C THR A 102 -2.92 -4.49 -15.27
N TYR A 103 -3.72 -4.07 -14.28
CA TYR A 103 -4.88 -4.86 -13.83
C TYR A 103 -5.90 -5.11 -14.94
N LYS A 104 -6.14 -4.12 -15.82
CA LYS A 104 -6.98 -4.30 -17.01
C LYS A 104 -6.45 -5.37 -17.94
N LEU A 105 -5.15 -5.36 -18.22
CA LEU A 105 -4.51 -6.37 -19.06
C LEU A 105 -4.61 -7.77 -18.44
N ILE A 106 -4.39 -7.89 -17.13
CA ILE A 106 -4.51 -9.14 -16.37
C ILE A 106 -5.93 -9.69 -16.47
N HIS A 107 -6.94 -8.84 -16.24
CA HIS A 107 -8.34 -9.21 -16.34
C HIS A 107 -8.72 -9.62 -17.77
N THR A 108 -8.30 -8.84 -18.78
CA THR A 108 -8.56 -9.14 -20.20
C THR A 108 -7.93 -10.48 -20.63
N ALA A 109 -6.77 -10.82 -20.07
CA ALA A 109 -6.11 -12.11 -20.30
C ALA A 109 -6.73 -13.27 -19.48
N GLY A 110 -7.69 -12.98 -18.59
CA GLY A 110 -8.30 -13.94 -17.68
C GLY A 110 -7.26 -14.63 -16.79
N LEU A 111 -6.28 -13.86 -16.31
CA LEU A 111 -5.17 -14.34 -15.47
C LEU A 111 -5.43 -14.16 -13.98
N ASP A 112 -6.36 -13.27 -13.63
CA ASP A 112 -6.85 -13.00 -12.27
C ASP A 112 -7.16 -14.29 -11.50
N SER A 113 -7.98 -15.17 -12.07
CA SER A 113 -8.38 -16.43 -11.45
C SER A 113 -7.33 -17.57 -11.55
N LYS A 114 -6.27 -17.38 -12.35
CA LYS A 114 -5.29 -18.43 -12.68
C LYS A 114 -3.95 -18.28 -11.96
N LEU A 115 -3.61 -17.06 -11.57
CA LEU A 115 -2.35 -16.72 -10.94
C LEU A 115 -2.59 -16.28 -9.49
N ASN A 116 -1.61 -16.49 -8.61
CA ASN A 116 -1.67 -16.03 -7.22
C ASN A 116 -1.36 -14.53 -7.14
N LEU A 117 -2.24 -13.70 -7.69
CA LEU A 117 -2.12 -12.25 -7.72
C LEU A 117 -3.12 -11.60 -6.74
N CYS A 118 -2.75 -10.45 -6.17
CA CYS A 118 -3.75 -9.59 -5.53
C CYS A 118 -4.77 -9.17 -6.59
N HIS A 119 -6.05 -9.43 -6.34
CA HIS A 119 -7.10 -9.00 -7.25
C HIS A 119 -7.40 -7.54 -6.99
N LEU A 120 -7.55 -6.76 -8.07
CA LEU A 120 -8.19 -5.47 -8.00
C LEU A 120 -9.70 -5.69 -7.94
N TYR A 121 -10.29 -5.36 -6.81
CA TYR A 121 -11.74 -5.30 -6.69
C TYR A 121 -12.22 -3.99 -7.31
N GLY A 122 -11.64 -2.87 -6.88
CA GLY A 122 -12.12 -1.57 -7.30
C GLY A 122 -11.19 -0.42 -7.03
N VAL A 123 -11.71 0.78 -7.30
CA VAL A 123 -11.11 2.03 -6.85
C VAL A 123 -11.99 2.63 -5.77
N PHE A 124 -11.37 3.28 -4.79
CA PHE A 124 -12.07 4.07 -3.80
C PHE A 124 -12.04 5.53 -4.26
N MET A 125 -13.21 6.14 -4.38
CA MET A 125 -13.37 7.52 -4.85
C MET A 125 -14.03 8.40 -3.79
N ASP A 126 -13.76 9.70 -3.84
CA ASP A 126 -14.49 10.70 -3.07
C ASP A 126 -15.70 11.26 -3.83
N GLU A 127 -16.40 12.20 -3.20
CA GLU A 127 -17.60 12.88 -3.73
C GLU A 127 -17.32 13.74 -4.98
N CYS A 128 -16.05 13.98 -5.30
CA CYS A 128 -15.60 14.77 -6.44
C CYS A 128 -14.98 13.90 -7.55
N ASP A 129 -15.21 12.58 -7.51
CA ASP A 129 -14.71 11.57 -8.44
C ASP A 129 -13.17 11.41 -8.45
N PHE A 130 -12.49 11.72 -7.34
CA PHE A 130 -11.05 11.45 -7.23
C PHE A 130 -10.77 10.03 -6.74
N ILE A 131 -9.94 9.29 -7.48
CA ILE A 131 -9.41 8.00 -7.02
C ILE A 131 -8.44 8.24 -5.85
N LEU A 132 -8.88 7.93 -4.65
CA LEU A 132 -8.11 7.98 -3.42
C LEU A 132 -7.19 6.77 -3.25
N GLY A 133 -7.53 5.65 -3.90
CA GLY A 133 -6.71 4.44 -3.86
C GLY A 133 -7.40 3.24 -4.49
N LEU A 134 -6.71 2.10 -4.44
CA LEU A 134 -7.20 0.82 -4.94
C LEU A 134 -7.74 -0.02 -3.78
N LEU A 135 -8.79 -0.78 -4.06
CA LEU A 135 -9.31 -1.83 -3.20
C LEU A 135 -8.82 -3.15 -3.77
N LEU A 136 -7.87 -3.77 -3.08
CA LEU A 136 -7.23 -5.02 -3.48
C LEU A 136 -7.65 -6.18 -2.57
N THR A 137 -7.32 -7.41 -2.97
CA THR A 137 -7.39 -8.58 -2.07
C THR A 137 -6.69 -8.30 -0.75
N TYR A 138 -7.46 -8.38 0.34
CA TYR A 138 -6.89 -8.37 1.67
C TYR A 138 -6.22 -9.71 1.95
N ILE A 139 -4.92 -9.66 2.25
CA ILE A 139 -4.15 -10.84 2.68
C ILE A 139 -3.97 -10.72 4.20
N ASP A 140 -4.73 -11.51 4.96
CA ASP A 140 -4.53 -11.63 6.40
C ASP A 140 -3.16 -12.28 6.66
N ASN A 141 -2.21 -11.45 7.05
CA ASN A 141 -0.86 -11.88 7.43
C ASN A 141 -0.70 -12.00 8.96
N ARG A 142 -1.78 -11.86 9.74
CA ARG A 142 -1.79 -11.83 11.21
C ARG A 142 -0.74 -10.89 11.81
N GLY A 143 -0.48 -9.77 11.14
CA GLY A 143 0.52 -8.79 11.56
C GLY A 143 1.96 -9.15 11.23
N CYS A 144 2.22 -10.20 10.44
CA CYS A 144 3.56 -10.67 10.08
C CYS A 144 3.81 -10.59 8.56
N PRO A 145 4.33 -9.47 8.04
CA PRO A 145 4.78 -9.35 6.65
C PRO A 145 5.82 -10.42 6.27
N LEU A 146 6.00 -10.70 4.98
CA LEU A 146 7.03 -11.65 4.51
C LEU A 146 8.44 -11.28 5.00
N LEU A 147 8.75 -9.98 5.09
CA LEU A 147 10.02 -9.48 5.61
C LEU A 147 10.28 -9.92 7.06
N THR A 148 9.24 -10.00 7.89
CA THR A 148 9.39 -10.44 9.29
C THR A 148 9.50 -11.96 9.41
N LYS A 149 9.22 -12.71 8.34
CA LYS A 149 9.38 -14.17 8.30
C LYS A 149 10.78 -14.61 7.92
N ILE A 150 11.62 -13.73 7.39
CA ILE A 150 13.01 -14.01 7.02
C ILE A 150 13.90 -13.28 8.01
N ALA A 151 14.27 -13.94 9.11
CA ALA A 151 15.11 -13.35 10.14
C ALA A 151 16.60 -13.53 9.80
N PRO A 152 17.43 -12.46 9.75
CA PRO A 152 18.85 -12.56 9.41
C PRO A 152 19.68 -13.50 10.31
N GLY A 153 19.20 -13.78 11.53
CA GLY A 153 19.84 -14.68 12.49
C GLY A 153 19.37 -16.14 12.43
N TYR A 154 18.37 -16.47 11.60
CA TYR A 154 17.79 -17.80 11.51
C TYR A 154 17.67 -18.21 10.02
N PRO A 155 18.77 -18.65 9.40
CA PRO A 155 18.81 -18.91 7.95
C PRO A 155 17.89 -20.05 7.50
N ASP A 156 17.38 -20.87 8.43
CA ASP A 156 16.44 -21.96 8.20
C ASP A 156 15.00 -21.62 8.62
N ASP A 157 14.73 -20.38 9.04
CA ASP A 157 13.39 -19.87 9.33
C ASP A 157 13.07 -18.70 8.37
N PRO A 158 12.18 -18.92 7.38
CA PRO A 158 11.32 -20.08 7.20
C PRO A 158 12.06 -21.27 6.58
N PRO A 159 11.55 -22.51 6.77
CA PRO A 159 12.16 -23.71 6.19
C PRO A 159 12.44 -23.58 4.69
N VAL A 160 13.54 -24.16 4.21
CA VAL A 160 13.96 -24.13 2.79
C VAL A 160 12.80 -24.50 1.85
N ALA A 161 12.09 -25.59 2.14
CA ALA A 161 10.96 -26.03 1.33
C ALA A 161 9.83 -24.99 1.23
N LEU A 162 9.63 -24.16 2.25
CA LEU A 162 8.63 -23.10 2.23
C LEU A 162 9.10 -21.91 1.37
N ARG A 163 10.39 -21.57 1.43
CA ARG A 163 11.00 -20.55 0.56
C ARG A 163 10.97 -20.99 -0.91
N GLU A 164 11.31 -22.24 -1.20
CA GLU A 164 11.22 -22.83 -2.55
C GLU A 164 9.77 -22.79 -3.08
N LYS A 165 8.79 -23.08 -2.21
CA LYS A 165 7.37 -22.95 -2.57
C LYS A 165 7.00 -21.51 -2.93
N TRP A 166 7.42 -20.52 -2.12
CA TRP A 166 7.14 -19.10 -2.41
C TRP A 166 7.80 -18.66 -3.72
N MET A 167 9.07 -19.03 -3.94
CA MET A 167 9.77 -18.75 -5.19
C MET A 167 9.07 -19.39 -6.39
N GLY A 168 8.62 -20.65 -6.28
CA GLY A 168 7.85 -21.30 -7.33
C GLY A 168 6.51 -20.62 -7.62
N GLN A 169 5.85 -20.06 -6.60
CA GLN A 169 4.62 -19.28 -6.79
C GLN A 169 4.87 -17.94 -7.49
N ILE A 170 5.95 -17.24 -7.13
CA ILE A 170 6.36 -15.98 -7.76
C ILE A 170 6.77 -16.23 -9.22
N ASP A 171 7.61 -17.25 -9.47
CA ASP A 171 8.04 -17.63 -10.82
C ASP A 171 6.85 -17.99 -11.72
N ALA A 172 5.90 -18.76 -11.21
CA ALA A 172 4.67 -19.09 -11.94
C ALA A 172 3.84 -17.85 -12.27
N ALA A 173 3.75 -16.88 -11.35
CA ALA A 173 3.03 -15.64 -11.56
C ALA A 173 3.72 -14.75 -12.62
N VAL A 174 5.03 -14.51 -12.47
CA VAL A 174 5.83 -13.72 -13.43
C VAL A 174 5.81 -14.37 -14.82
N SER A 175 6.05 -15.68 -14.89
CA SER A 175 5.97 -16.43 -16.16
C SER A 175 4.59 -16.38 -16.79
N GLY A 176 3.53 -16.43 -15.98
CA GLY A 176 2.14 -16.30 -16.44
C GLY A 176 1.84 -14.93 -17.05
N LEU A 177 2.30 -13.85 -16.40
CA LEU A 177 2.17 -12.49 -16.89
C LEU A 177 2.96 -12.27 -18.19
N HIS A 178 4.22 -12.71 -18.23
CA HIS A 178 5.09 -12.56 -19.40
C HIS A 178 4.54 -13.28 -20.64
N LYS A 179 3.89 -14.44 -20.47
CA LYS A 179 3.18 -15.13 -21.56
C LYS A 179 2.05 -14.31 -22.17
N ALA A 180 1.43 -13.42 -21.40
CA ALA A 180 0.42 -12.48 -21.86
C ALA A 180 1.00 -11.11 -22.27
N VAL A 181 2.34 -10.99 -22.33
CA VAL A 181 3.06 -9.75 -22.64
C VAL A 181 2.81 -8.64 -21.58
N ILE A 182 2.58 -9.04 -20.33
CA ILE A 182 2.35 -8.13 -19.20
C ILE A 182 3.62 -8.08 -18.35
N VAL A 183 4.09 -6.87 -18.08
CA VAL A 183 5.25 -6.61 -17.21
C VAL A 183 4.76 -6.31 -15.79
N TRP A 184 5.42 -6.86 -14.77
CA TRP A 184 5.15 -6.59 -13.36
C TRP A 184 5.67 -5.20 -12.96
N GLY A 185 6.95 -4.93 -13.27
CA GLY A 185 7.58 -3.61 -13.23
C GLY A 185 8.55 -3.40 -12.07
N ASP A 186 8.09 -3.63 -10.84
CA ASP A 186 8.88 -3.62 -9.60
C ASP A 186 8.39 -4.83 -8.80
N VAL A 187 9.16 -5.93 -8.81
CA VAL A 187 8.78 -7.29 -8.35
C VAL A 187 8.48 -7.33 -6.85
N LYS A 188 7.42 -6.64 -6.46
CA LYS A 188 6.82 -6.61 -5.13
C LYS A 188 5.41 -7.14 -5.30
N ILE A 189 5.08 -8.13 -4.49
CA ILE A 189 3.87 -8.97 -4.59
C ILE A 189 2.55 -8.17 -4.69
N THR A 190 2.53 -6.91 -4.23
CA THR A 190 1.33 -6.05 -4.22
C THR A 190 1.48 -4.76 -5.05
N ASN A 191 2.44 -4.69 -5.98
CA ASN A 191 2.72 -3.45 -6.70
C ASN A 191 2.82 -3.64 -8.22
N PHE A 192 1.85 -3.11 -8.96
CA PHE A 192 1.94 -2.94 -10.42
C PHE A 192 2.00 -1.47 -10.84
N GLY A 193 2.04 -0.53 -9.89
CA GLY A 193 2.19 0.90 -10.18
C GLY A 193 3.57 1.27 -10.70
N GLY A 194 4.47 0.29 -10.81
CA GLY A 194 5.87 0.49 -11.13
C GLY A 194 6.64 1.12 -9.97
N GLY A 195 7.85 1.55 -10.28
CA GLY A 195 8.84 2.02 -9.32
C GLY A 195 10.21 1.49 -9.66
N TYR A 196 11.21 1.92 -8.91
CA TYR A 196 12.56 1.39 -8.99
C TYR A 196 13.07 1.22 -7.57
N THR A 197 13.41 -0.02 -7.23
CA THR A 197 14.07 -0.32 -5.97
C THR A 197 15.55 -0.46 -6.24
N GLU A 198 16.33 0.53 -5.80
CA GLU A 198 17.78 0.50 -5.99
C GLU A 198 18.40 -0.76 -5.36
N GLY A 199 19.26 -1.44 -6.12
CA GLY A 199 19.91 -2.68 -5.70
C GLY A 199 19.11 -3.96 -5.93
N TRP A 200 17.89 -3.89 -6.47
CA TRP A 200 17.07 -5.07 -6.81
C TRP A 200 17.02 -5.38 -8.30
N VAL A 201 17.06 -4.35 -9.15
CA VAL A 201 17.04 -4.48 -10.61
C VAL A 201 17.95 -3.38 -11.16
N ASP A 202 18.64 -3.63 -12.26
CA ASP A 202 19.40 -2.58 -12.94
C ASP A 202 18.47 -1.52 -13.55
N LYS A 203 18.83 -0.25 -13.38
CA LYS A 203 17.95 0.88 -13.70
C LYS A 203 17.55 0.94 -15.18
N ASP A 204 18.41 0.46 -16.07
CA ASP A 204 18.22 0.44 -17.51
C ASP A 204 17.23 -0.63 -17.98
N ILE A 205 17.00 -1.67 -17.17
CA ILE A 205 16.02 -2.73 -17.47
C ILE A 205 14.79 -2.70 -16.56
N ALA A 206 14.71 -1.75 -15.61
CA ALA A 206 13.56 -1.56 -14.75
C ALA A 206 12.28 -1.31 -15.57
N GLY A 207 11.16 -1.95 -15.17
CA GLY A 207 9.93 -1.84 -15.95
C GLY A 207 9.91 -2.68 -17.24
N THR A 208 10.76 -3.70 -17.35
CA THR A 208 10.77 -4.66 -18.48
C THR A 208 10.64 -6.10 -18.00
N MET A 209 10.32 -7.03 -18.90
CA MET A 209 10.30 -8.47 -18.56
C MET A 209 11.67 -8.98 -18.10
N GLU A 210 12.76 -8.42 -18.65
CA GLU A 210 14.11 -8.77 -18.22
C GLU A 210 14.37 -8.25 -16.80
N GLY A 211 13.92 -7.03 -16.49
CA GLY A 211 13.96 -6.48 -15.14
C GLY A 211 13.14 -7.29 -14.14
N ASP A 212 11.96 -7.77 -14.53
CA ASP A 212 11.15 -8.67 -13.70
C ASP A 212 11.88 -9.98 -13.39
N ARG A 213 12.63 -10.53 -14.37
CA ARG A 213 13.42 -11.75 -14.16
C ARG A 213 14.62 -11.51 -13.26
N MET A 214 15.32 -10.39 -13.44
CA MET A 214 16.43 -10.00 -12.57
C MET A 214 15.96 -9.82 -11.13
N GLY A 215 14.80 -9.21 -10.91
CA GLY A 215 14.24 -9.00 -9.57
C GLY A 215 13.82 -10.29 -8.85
N MET A 216 13.83 -11.44 -9.52
CA MET A 216 13.61 -12.76 -8.92
C MET A 216 14.91 -13.49 -8.53
N ALA A 217 16.08 -13.01 -9.00
CA ALA A 217 17.38 -13.64 -8.80
C ALA A 217 17.98 -13.30 -7.43
#